data_AF-A0A840PDF1-F1
#
_entry.id   AF-A0A840PDF1-F1
#
_cell.length_a   1.000
_cell.length_b   1.000
_cell.length_c   1.000
_cell.angle_alpha   90.00
_cell.angle_beta   90.00
_cell.angle_gamma   90.00
#
_symmetry.space_group_name_H-M   'P 1'
#
loop_
_entity.id
_entity.type
_entity.pdbx_description
1 polymer ?
#
loop_
_entity_poly.entity_id
_entity_poly.type
_entity_poly.pdbx_seq_one_letter_code
_entity_poly.pdbx_strand_id
1 'polypeptide(L)'
;MSDDERTLRARLAAQQHDLLAALVAGGAHPPGFDENRLRIQAASLIAKRRGLVAKVAPDLVRKLDGRFAALFTEYARGRPKPPGGSRADARAFAAWLAANHPGTAPQAPSARPRGLLSRIRRRT
;
A
#
# COMPACT_ATOMS: atom_id res chain seq x y z
N MET A 1 31.01 -1.46 30.31
CA MET A 1 30.15 -0.37 29.79
C MET A 1 29.76 0.51 30.96
N SER A 2 30.14 1.78 30.94
CA SER A 2 29.75 2.77 31.95
C SER A 2 28.23 3.03 31.90
N ASP A 3 27.64 3.53 32.98
CA ASP A 3 26.22 3.96 32.99
C ASP A 3 25.95 5.10 32.00
N ASP A 4 26.94 5.96 31.77
CA ASP A 4 26.86 7.04 30.78
C ASP A 4 26.74 6.47 29.35
N GLU A 5 27.52 5.44 29.02
CA GLU A 5 27.47 4.80 27.71
C GLU A 5 26.13 4.08 27.47
N ARG A 6 25.57 3.45 28.51
CA ARG A 6 24.21 2.87 28.46
C ARG A 6 23.16 3.94 28.16
N THR A 7 23.25 5.06 28.87
CA THR A 7 22.32 6.19 28.72
C THR A 7 22.40 6.81 27.32
N LEU A 8 23.60 7.03 26.80
CA LEU A 8 23.81 7.56 25.44
C LEU A 8 23.27 6.62 24.37
N ARG A 9 23.48 5.30 24.51
CA ARG A 9 22.94 4.31 23.58
C ARG A 9 21.41 4.27 23.60
N ALA A 10 20.79 4.33 24.78
CA ALA A 10 19.35 4.36 24.92
C ALA A 10 18.74 5.60 24.24
N ARG A 11 19.37 6.77 24.42
CA ARG A 11 18.96 8.02 23.77
C ARG A 11 19.04 7.93 22.25
N LEU A 12 20.13 7.38 21.70
CA LEU A 12 20.27 7.19 20.26
C LEU A 12 19.20 6.23 19.70
N ALA A 13 18.95 5.12 20.40
CA ALA A 13 17.93 4.17 19.99
C ALA A 13 16.53 4.80 19.95
N ALA A 14 16.19 5.66 20.92
CA ALA A 14 14.95 6.42 20.92
C ALA A 14 14.86 7.37 19.71
N GLN A 15 15.91 8.13 19.41
CA GLN A 15 15.94 9.02 18.25
C GLN A 15 15.83 8.26 16.91
N GLN A 16 16.46 7.10 16.80
CA GLN A 16 16.34 6.23 15.64
C GLN A 16 14.92 5.68 15.49
N HIS A 17 14.29 5.29 16.60
CA HIS A 17 12.89 4.87 16.62
C HIS A 17 11.98 5.99 16.11
N ASP A 18 12.14 7.21 16.64
CA ASP A 18 11.32 8.37 16.24
C ASP A 18 11.49 8.70 14.75
N LEU A 19 12.71 8.65 14.24
CA LEU A 19 12.98 8.83 12.81
C LEU A 19 12.28 7.76 11.97
N LEU A 20 12.37 6.49 12.36
CA LEU A 20 11.69 5.42 11.64
C LEU A 20 10.17 5.59 11.71
N ALA A 21 9.61 5.91 12.88
CA ALA A 21 8.20 6.16 13.07
C ALA A 21 7.70 7.30 12.16
N ALA A 22 8.43 8.42 12.08
CA ALA A 22 8.12 9.53 11.18
C ALA A 22 8.10 9.10 9.70
N LEU A 23 9.07 8.28 9.29
CA LEU A 23 9.21 7.85 7.90
C LEU A 23 8.20 6.79 7.47
N VAL A 24 7.79 5.87 8.35
CA VAL A 24 7.01 4.67 7.95
C VAL A 24 5.65 4.54 8.64
N ALA A 25 5.42 5.25 9.74
CA ALA A 25 4.24 5.10 10.59
C ALA A 25 3.49 6.41 10.85
N GLY A 26 3.88 7.52 10.22
CA GLY A 26 3.24 8.82 10.43
C GLY A 26 3.51 9.42 11.80
N GLY A 27 4.62 9.04 12.44
CA GLY A 27 5.08 9.64 13.70
C GLY A 27 5.43 11.13 13.54
N ALA A 28 5.52 11.83 14.67
CA ALA A 28 5.94 13.22 14.71
C ALA A 28 7.35 13.41 14.11
N HIS A 29 7.60 14.58 13.50
CA HIS A 29 8.91 14.89 12.95
C HIS A 29 9.95 15.06 14.08
N PRO A 30 11.01 14.24 14.13
CA PRO A 30 12.01 14.33 15.17
C PRO A 30 12.82 15.63 15.05
N PRO A 31 13.20 16.25 16.17
CA PRO A 31 14.01 17.47 16.15
C PRO A 31 15.37 17.23 15.49
N GLY A 32 15.89 18.26 14.81
CA GLY A 32 17.18 18.19 14.11
C GLY A 32 17.11 17.60 12.69
N PHE A 33 15.93 17.14 12.24
CA PHE A 33 15.71 16.75 10.86
C PHE A 33 14.86 17.79 10.12
N ASP A 34 15.21 18.04 8.86
CA ASP A 34 14.42 18.88 7.97
C ASP A 34 13.10 18.19 7.61
N GLU A 35 11.98 18.81 7.97
CA GLU A 35 10.64 18.28 7.75
C GLU A 35 10.37 17.99 6.26
N ASN A 36 10.79 18.87 5.37
CA ASN A 36 10.54 18.72 3.94
C ASN A 36 11.27 17.51 3.37
N ARG A 37 12.52 17.29 3.78
CA ARG A 37 13.30 16.10 3.45
C ARG A 37 12.65 14.84 4.00
N LEU A 38 12.14 14.86 5.23
CA LEU A 38 11.40 13.72 5.79
C LEU A 38 10.15 13.39 4.96
N ARG A 39 9.38 14.39 4.55
CA ARG A 39 8.21 14.19 3.68
C ARG A 39 8.59 13.59 2.33
N ILE A 40 9.68 14.06 1.70
CA ILE A 40 10.21 13.50 0.44
C ILE A 40 10.64 12.03 0.62
N GLN A 41 11.31 11.72 1.73
CA GLN A 41 11.75 10.35 2.01
C GLN A 41 10.58 9.41 2.29
N ALA A 42 9.59 9.83 3.08
CA ALA A 42 8.37 9.06 3.30
C ALA A 42 7.64 8.77 1.98
N ALA A 43 7.50 9.77 1.10
CA ALA A 43 6.91 9.58 -0.23
C ALA A 43 7.71 8.58 -1.10
N SER A 44 9.05 8.63 -1.04
CA SER A 44 9.92 7.69 -1.75
C SER A 44 9.77 6.25 -1.25
N LEU A 45 9.62 6.05 0.06
CA LEU A 45 9.37 4.74 0.67
C LEU A 45 8.00 4.18 0.27
N ILE A 46 6.97 5.03 0.22
CA ILE A 46 5.64 4.67 -0.29
C ILE A 46 5.74 4.25 -1.77
N ALA A 47 6.44 5.02 -2.60
CA ALA A 47 6.65 4.68 -4.02
C ALA A 47 7.36 3.33 -4.19
N LYS A 48 8.37 3.04 -3.35
CA LYS A 48 9.06 1.74 -3.33
C LYS A 48 8.10 0.60 -2.98
N ARG A 49 7.30 0.75 -1.91
CA ARG A 49 6.27 -0.22 -1.51
C ARG A 49 5.28 -0.48 -2.64
N ARG A 50 4.77 0.60 -3.24
CA ARG A 50 3.85 0.56 -4.39
C ARG A 50 4.42 -0.25 -5.55
N GLY A 51 5.67 -0.03 -5.91
CA GLY A 51 6.35 -0.78 -6.97
C GLY A 51 6.44 -2.28 -6.69
N LEU A 52 6.73 -2.66 -5.44
CA LEU A 52 6.76 -4.07 -5.04
C LEU A 52 5.36 -4.71 -5.06
N VAL A 53 4.33 -3.98 -4.63
CA VAL A 53 2.93 -4.44 -4.69
C VAL A 53 2.47 -4.59 -6.13
N ALA A 54 2.80 -3.64 -7.01
CA ALA A 54 2.48 -3.73 -8.44
C ALA A 54 3.06 -4.99 -9.09
N LYS A 55 4.29 -5.38 -8.71
CA LYS A 55 4.94 -6.59 -9.20
C LYS A 55 4.24 -7.88 -8.76
N VAL A 56 3.73 -7.94 -7.52
CA VAL A 56 3.11 -9.16 -6.98
C VAL A 56 1.60 -9.24 -7.18
N ALA A 57 0.95 -8.13 -7.55
CA ALA A 57 -0.49 -8.04 -7.78
C ALA A 57 -0.84 -7.27 -9.07
N PRO A 58 -0.32 -7.68 -10.24
CA PRO A 58 -0.56 -6.97 -11.50
C PRO A 58 -2.05 -6.89 -11.87
N ASP A 59 -2.85 -7.91 -11.52
CA ASP A 59 -4.29 -7.90 -11.76
C ASP A 59 -5.02 -6.82 -10.96
N LEU A 60 -4.57 -6.53 -9.74
CA LEU A 60 -5.11 -5.44 -8.94
C LEU A 60 -4.79 -4.09 -9.60
N VAL A 61 -3.56 -3.92 -10.11
CA VAL A 61 -3.17 -2.70 -10.82
C VAL A 61 -4.08 -2.47 -12.03
N ARG A 62 -4.28 -3.49 -12.86
CA ARG A 62 -5.16 -3.40 -14.04
C ARG A 62 -6.60 -3.04 -13.68
N LYS A 63 -7.15 -3.65 -12.62
CA LYS A 63 -8.53 -3.40 -12.18
C LYS A 63 -8.76 -1.95 -11.71
N LEU A 64 -7.74 -1.31 -11.16
CA LEU A 64 -7.84 0.06 -10.68
C LEU A 64 -7.72 1.11 -11.78
N ASP A 65 -7.35 0.71 -13.00
CA ASP A 65 -7.35 1.52 -14.22
C ASP A 65 -6.81 2.95 -14.02
N GLY A 66 -5.49 3.06 -13.87
CA GLY A 66 -4.80 4.33 -13.64
C GLY A 66 -4.89 4.86 -12.20
N ARG A 67 -5.86 4.43 -11.39
CA ARG A 67 -6.03 4.91 -10.00
C ARG A 67 -5.12 4.23 -8.98
N PHE A 68 -4.44 3.14 -9.34
CA PHE A 68 -3.60 2.36 -8.42
C PHE A 68 -2.58 3.21 -7.67
N ALA A 69 -1.92 4.16 -8.35
CA ALA A 69 -0.87 4.95 -7.72
C ALA A 69 -1.40 5.91 -6.66
N ALA A 70 -2.48 6.63 -6.96
CA ALA A 70 -3.11 7.55 -6.02
C ALA A 70 -3.68 6.81 -4.81
N LEU A 71 -4.45 5.74 -5.05
CA LEU A 71 -5.09 4.95 -4.00
C LEU A 71 -4.06 4.23 -3.12
N PHE A 72 -2.96 3.71 -3.68
CA PHE A 72 -1.92 3.09 -2.86
C PHE A 72 -1.19 4.11 -1.99
N THR A 73 -0.94 5.32 -2.52
CA THR A 73 -0.34 6.40 -1.72
C THR A 73 -1.24 6.80 -0.55
N GLU A 74 -2.55 6.91 -0.79
CA GLU A 74 -3.54 7.19 0.25
C GLU A 74 -3.56 6.09 1.32
N TYR A 75 -3.64 4.83 0.90
CA TYR A 75 -3.55 3.67 1.78
C TYR A 75 -2.27 3.67 2.64
N ALA A 76 -1.12 3.91 2.02
CA ALA A 76 0.17 3.74 2.68
C ALA A 76 0.59 4.94 3.55
N ARG A 77 -0.05 6.10 3.37
CA ARG A 77 0.27 7.32 4.12
C ARG A 77 0.04 7.10 5.61
N GLY A 78 1.11 7.26 6.40
CA GLY A 78 1.08 7.08 7.86
C GLY A 78 0.83 5.64 8.33
N ARG A 79 0.86 4.65 7.42
CA ARG A 79 0.61 3.24 7.77
C ARG A 79 1.86 2.39 7.59
N PRO A 80 2.35 1.72 8.66
CA PRO A 80 3.44 0.76 8.54
C PRO A 80 3.12 -0.32 7.51
N LYS A 81 4.16 -0.82 6.83
CA LYS A 81 4.02 -1.99 5.97
C LYS A 81 3.65 -3.20 6.83
N PRO A 82 2.60 -3.98 6.50
CA PRO A 82 2.29 -5.18 7.24
C PRO A 82 3.44 -6.20 7.20
N PRO A 83 3.53 -7.09 8.22
CA PRO A 83 4.44 -8.22 8.19
C PRO A 83 4.06 -9.18 7.04
N GLY A 84 5.03 -9.98 6.57
CA GLY A 84 4.79 -10.94 5.47
C GLY A 84 5.04 -10.41 4.04
N GLY A 85 5.73 -9.26 3.92
CA GLY A 85 6.25 -8.79 2.63
C GLY A 85 5.21 -8.17 1.69
N SER A 86 5.54 -8.05 0.41
CA SER A 86 4.71 -7.36 -0.59
C SER A 86 3.37 -8.04 -0.87
N ARG A 87 3.29 -9.37 -0.77
CA ARG A 87 2.02 -10.10 -0.93
C ARG A 87 1.04 -9.82 0.20
N ALA A 88 1.54 -9.69 1.43
CA ALA A 88 0.72 -9.28 2.57
C ALA A 88 0.27 -7.82 2.43
N ASP A 89 1.15 -6.92 1.98
CA ASP A 89 0.81 -5.52 1.71
C ASP A 89 -0.26 -5.39 0.61
N ALA A 90 -0.18 -6.21 -0.45
CA ALA A 90 -1.20 -6.27 -1.50
C ALA A 90 -2.57 -6.71 -0.96
N ARG A 91 -2.62 -7.73 -0.08
CA ARG A 91 -3.88 -8.17 0.55
C ARG A 91 -4.46 -7.11 1.47
N ALA A 92 -3.62 -6.49 2.30
CA ALA A 92 -4.04 -5.41 3.20
C ALA A 92 -4.57 -4.20 2.41
N PHE A 93 -3.90 -3.84 1.31
CA PHE A 93 -4.37 -2.79 0.41
C PHE A 93 -5.72 -3.15 -0.23
N ALA A 94 -5.90 -4.38 -0.69
CA ALA A 94 -7.18 -4.82 -1.26
C ALA A 94 -8.33 -4.78 -0.23
N ALA A 95 -8.06 -5.17 1.02
CA ALA A 95 -9.02 -5.06 2.12
C ALA A 95 -9.35 -3.59 2.44
N TRP A 96 -8.34 -2.72 2.45
CA TRP A 96 -8.54 -1.29 2.65
C TRP A 96 -9.38 -0.66 1.54
N LEU A 97 -9.15 -1.03 0.27
CA LEU A 97 -9.95 -0.59 -0.87
C LEU A 97 -11.42 -0.99 -0.72
N ALA A 98 -11.69 -2.23 -0.31
CA ALA A 98 -13.06 -2.70 -0.10
C ALA A 98 -13.80 -1.91 0.99
N ALA A 99 -13.08 -1.49 2.04
CA ALA A 99 -13.66 -0.73 3.15
C ALA A 99 -13.83 0.76 2.85
N ASN A 100 -12.93 1.38 2.08
CA ASN A 100 -12.87 2.85 1.93
C ASN A 100 -13.26 3.36 0.53
N HIS A 101 -13.27 2.48 -0.47
CA HIS A 101 -13.66 2.82 -1.85
C HIS A 101 -14.61 1.76 -2.43
N PRO A 102 -15.84 1.63 -1.87
CA PRO A 102 -16.84 0.71 -2.40
C PRO A 102 -17.13 1.03 -3.88
N GLY A 103 -17.16 0.00 -4.72
CA GLY A 103 -17.21 0.13 -6.20
C GLY A 103 -15.85 0.03 -6.89
N THR A 104 -14.75 0.02 -6.12
CA THR A 104 -13.38 -0.24 -6.62
C THR A 104 -12.95 -1.70 -6.37
N ALA A 105 -13.76 -2.45 -5.61
CA ALA A 105 -13.62 -3.88 -5.41
C ALA A 105 -13.86 -4.64 -6.72
N PRO A 106 -13.28 -5.84 -6.90
CA PRO A 106 -13.59 -6.68 -8.05
C PRO A 106 -15.09 -6.98 -8.07
N GLN A 107 -15.81 -6.43 -9.04
CA GLN A 107 -17.11 -6.96 -9.40
C GLN A 107 -16.89 -8.43 -9.78
N ALA A 108 -17.66 -9.35 -9.18
CA ALA A 108 -17.72 -10.73 -9.66
C ALA A 108 -17.98 -10.68 -11.17
N PRO A 109 -17.36 -11.57 -11.97
CA PRO A 109 -17.64 -11.58 -13.41
C PRO A 109 -19.15 -11.70 -13.58
N SER A 110 -19.77 -10.65 -14.11
CA SER A 110 -21.19 -10.71 -14.47
C SER A 110 -21.30 -11.86 -15.45
N ALA A 111 -21.89 -12.97 -15.02
CA ALA A 111 -22.21 -14.07 -15.89
C ALA A 111 -23.16 -13.49 -16.95
N ARG A 112 -22.63 -13.23 -18.15
CA ARG A 112 -23.50 -12.89 -19.28
C ARG A 112 -24.48 -14.07 -19.40
N PRO A 113 -25.81 -13.84 -19.40
CA PRO A 113 -26.73 -14.92 -19.67
C PRO A 113 -26.45 -15.40 -21.11
N ARG A 114 -25.81 -16.57 -21.23
CA ARG A 114 -25.74 -17.32 -22.47
C ARG A 114 -27.09 -18.02 -22.67
N GLY A 115 -28.12 -17.23 -23.01
CA GLY A 115 -29.19 -17.69 -23.89
C GLY A 115 -28.74 -17.40 -25.32
N LEU A 116 -28.95 -18.23 -26.34
CA LEU A 116 -29.87 -19.35 -26.48
C LEU A 116 -29.27 -20.27 -27.56
N LEU A 117 -29.24 -21.57 -27.29
CA LEU A 117 -28.97 -22.57 -28.30
C LEU A 117 -30.09 -22.57 -29.36
N SER A 118 -29.67 -22.69 -30.62
CA SER A 118 -30.41 -23.36 -31.70
C SER A 118 -31.58 -22.53 -32.31
N ARG A 119 -31.85 -22.51 -33.62
CA ARG A 119 -31.57 -23.47 -34.69
C ARG A 119 -31.62 -22.76 -36.05
N ILE A 120 -30.70 -23.14 -36.92
CA ILE A 120 -30.85 -23.02 -38.38
C ILE A 120 -31.94 -24.01 -38.82
N ARG A 121 -32.87 -23.59 -39.68
CA ARG A 121 -33.29 -24.40 -40.84
C ARG A 121 -33.71 -23.50 -42.00
N ARG A 122 -33.07 -23.76 -43.14
CA ARG A 122 -33.34 -23.19 -44.46
C ARG A 122 -34.69 -23.71 -45.00
N ARG A 123 -35.39 -22.89 -45.78
CA ARG A 123 -36.31 -23.33 -46.84
C ARG A 123 -36.59 -22.17 -47.79
N THR A 124 -36.08 -22.28 -49.02
CA THR A 124 -36.82 -22.30 -50.30
C THR A 124 -35.78 -22.55 -51.39
#